data_AF-A0A087UCX4-F1
#
_entry.id   AF-A0A087UCX4-F1
#
_cell.length_a   1.000
_cell.length_b   1.000
_cell.length_c   1.000
_cell.angle_alpha   90.00
_cell.angle_beta   90.00
_cell.angle_gamma   90.00
#
_symmetry.space_group_name_H-M   'P 1'
#
loop_
_entity.id
_entity.type
_entity.pdbx_description
1 polymer ?
#
loop_
_entity_poly.entity_id
_entity_poly.type
_entity_poly.pdbx_seq_one_letter_code
_entity_poly.pdbx_strand_id
1 'polypeptide(L)'
;MYGALVGSTFGCIISKQFINLRKCDRFWYETQNPFLRFTQDQLSEIRKTNIAKVFCDNSDTIESVQIKAFDLPDDFLNPRMPCKNLPSLDLSHWKDKTSCHLNTDDEGFTVAMGHSHRISPCVTCSCTKEGLICQSMKITNCFELASTYTRELILKDDVCKVQCAFAFRAYPQFETNLDNILGFTVD
;
A
#
# COMPACT_ATOMS: atom_id res chain seq x y z
N MET A 1 32.17 -19.51 -18.76
CA MET A 1 31.07 -18.55 -18.99
C MET A 1 30.83 -18.52 -20.49
N TYR A 2 29.87 -19.30 -20.99
CA TYR A 2 29.49 -19.25 -22.41
C TYR A 2 28.54 -18.06 -22.62
N GLY A 3 28.74 -17.27 -23.67
CA GLY A 3 27.92 -16.09 -23.98
C GLY A 3 28.29 -14.77 -23.27
N ALA A 4 29.38 -14.73 -22.50
CA ALA A 4 29.86 -13.50 -21.88
C ALA A 4 30.84 -12.73 -22.79
N LEU A 5 30.75 -11.40 -22.81
CA LEU A 5 31.66 -10.53 -23.57
C LEU A 5 33.04 -10.34 -22.91
N VAL A 6 33.19 -10.75 -21.64
CA VAL A 6 34.42 -10.56 -20.85
C VAL A 6 34.93 -11.87 -20.25
N GLY A 7 36.24 -11.96 -20.06
CA GLY A 7 36.89 -13.10 -19.40
C GLY A 7 36.57 -13.20 -17.90
N SER A 8 36.92 -14.33 -17.28
CA SER A 8 36.59 -14.65 -15.88
C SER A 8 37.10 -13.62 -14.87
N THR A 9 38.31 -13.09 -15.05
CA THR A 9 38.90 -12.08 -14.17
C THR A 9 38.07 -10.79 -14.17
N PHE A 10 37.77 -10.24 -15.35
CA PHE A 10 36.94 -9.03 -15.46
C PHE A 10 35.50 -9.30 -15.02
N GLY A 11 34.93 -10.47 -15.33
CA GLY A 11 33.62 -10.87 -14.82
C GLY A 11 33.55 -10.87 -13.29
N CYS A 12 34.59 -11.33 -12.60
CA CYS A 12 34.70 -11.27 -11.14
C CYS A 12 34.77 -9.82 -10.62
N ILE A 13 35.61 -8.98 -11.22
CA ILE A 13 35.77 -7.58 -10.81
C ILE A 13 34.46 -6.80 -11.01
N ILE A 14 33.87 -6.92 -12.20
CA ILE A 14 32.63 -6.23 -12.58
C ILE A 14 31.48 -6.69 -11.68
N SER A 15 31.28 -7.99 -11.49
CA SER A 15 30.19 -8.51 -10.65
C SER A 15 30.31 -8.06 -9.20
N LYS A 16 31.52 -8.08 -8.62
CA LYS A 16 31.75 -7.56 -7.27
C LYS A 16 31.37 -6.08 -7.17
N GLN A 17 31.76 -5.27 -8.16
CA GLN A 17 31.40 -3.85 -8.19
C GLN A 17 29.89 -3.65 -8.26
N PHE A 18 29.17 -4.34 -9.15
CA PHE A 18 27.72 -4.21 -9.27
C PHE A 18 26.97 -4.71 -8.03
N ILE A 19 27.44 -5.79 -7.38
CA ILE A 19 26.85 -6.26 -6.11
C ILE A 19 26.98 -5.18 -5.04
N ASN A 20 28.15 -4.55 -4.92
CA ASN A 20 28.39 -3.51 -3.94
C ASN A 20 27.55 -2.26 -4.24
N LEU A 21 27.48 -1.82 -5.51
CA LEU A 21 26.62 -0.70 -5.92
C LEU A 21 25.16 -0.97 -5.54
N ARG A 22 24.65 -2.18 -5.81
CA ARG A 22 23.28 -2.54 -5.48
C ARG A 22 23.02 -2.60 -3.97
N LYS A 23 23.89 -3.28 -3.22
CA LYS A 23 23.68 -3.54 -1.77
C LYS A 23 23.94 -2.31 -0.90
N CYS A 24 24.87 -1.45 -1.31
CA CYS A 24 25.28 -0.28 -0.53
C CYS A 24 24.53 0.99 -0.93
N ASP A 25 23.64 0.93 -1.93
CA ASP A 25 22.75 2.03 -2.27
C ASP A 25 21.48 1.98 -1.43
N ARG A 26 21.36 2.94 -0.50
CA ARG A 26 20.17 3.12 0.34
C ARG A 26 18.90 3.37 -0.47
N PHE A 27 19.04 3.97 -1.65
CA PHE A 27 17.95 4.34 -2.55
C PHE A 27 17.80 3.37 -3.72
N TRP A 28 18.39 2.17 -3.64
CA TRP A 28 18.13 1.11 -4.61
C TRP A 28 16.62 0.93 -4.80
N TYR A 29 16.14 0.96 -6.04
CA TYR A 29 14.70 1.06 -6.34
C TYR A 29 13.87 -0.12 -5.82
N GLU A 30 14.49 -1.28 -5.56
CA GLU A 30 13.84 -2.46 -4.98
C GLU A 30 14.05 -2.59 -3.46
N THR A 31 14.46 -1.51 -2.80
CA THR A 31 14.64 -1.49 -1.34
C THR A 31 13.35 -1.88 -0.62
N GLN A 32 13.47 -2.60 0.49
CA GLN A 32 12.33 -2.96 1.34
C GLN A 32 12.08 -1.93 2.45
N ASN A 33 12.91 -0.88 2.54
CA ASN A 33 12.75 0.16 3.55
C ASN A 33 11.41 0.91 3.34
N PRO A 34 10.45 0.82 4.28
CA PRO A 34 9.12 1.41 4.11
C PRO A 34 9.12 2.93 3.89
N PHE A 35 10.16 3.64 4.35
CA PHE A 35 10.25 5.10 4.21
C PHE A 35 10.81 5.56 2.86
N LEU A 36 11.42 4.64 2.10
CA LEU A 36 12.15 4.96 0.86
C LEU A 36 11.64 4.18 -0.35
N ARG A 37 11.06 2.99 -0.13
CA ARG A 37 10.61 2.11 -1.19
C ARG A 37 9.53 2.77 -2.04
N PHE A 38 9.49 2.38 -3.32
CA PHE A 38 8.32 2.59 -4.14
C PHE A 38 7.13 1.75 -3.63
N THR A 39 5.91 2.19 -3.94
CA THR A 39 4.73 1.34 -3.75
C THR A 39 4.80 0.13 -4.69
N GLN A 40 4.03 -0.92 -4.39
CA GLN A 40 4.04 -2.12 -5.21
C GLN A 40 3.63 -1.84 -6.67
N ASP A 41 2.66 -0.94 -6.86
CA ASP A 41 2.18 -0.53 -8.19
C ASP A 41 3.28 0.25 -8.93
N GLN A 42 3.91 1.24 -8.29
CA GLN A 42 5.03 1.97 -8.86
C GLN A 42 6.18 1.03 -9.26
N LEU A 43 6.51 0.06 -8.41
CA LEU A 43 7.57 -0.92 -8.70
C LEU A 43 7.21 -1.84 -9.88
N SER A 44 5.93 -2.22 -10.02
CA SER A 44 5.46 -2.99 -11.18
C SER A 44 5.62 -2.21 -12.48
N GLU A 45 5.34 -0.92 -12.46
CA GLU A 45 5.51 -0.01 -13.60
C GLU A 45 6.97 0.18 -13.99
N ILE A 46 7.86 0.35 -13.00
CA ILE A 46 9.31 0.38 -13.24
C ILE A 46 9.79 -0.94 -13.88
N ARG A 47 9.36 -2.10 -13.37
CA ARG A 47 9.76 -3.43 -13.89
C ARG A 47 9.20 -3.72 -15.29
N LYS A 48 8.04 -3.16 -15.62
CA LYS A 48 7.43 -3.24 -16.96
C LYS A 48 8.22 -2.45 -18.01
N THR A 49 9.01 -1.45 -17.58
CA THR A 49 9.75 -0.56 -18.47
C THR A 49 10.80 -1.34 -19.26
N ASN A 50 10.91 -1.02 -20.56
CA ASN A 50 11.87 -1.62 -21.47
C ASN A 50 12.73 -0.52 -22.09
N ILE A 51 14.05 -0.73 -22.17
CA ILE A 51 14.98 0.21 -22.82
C ILE A 51 14.60 0.47 -24.29
N ALA A 52 14.00 -0.50 -24.99
CA ALA A 52 13.47 -0.32 -26.33
C ALA A 52 12.38 0.77 -26.38
N LYS A 53 11.48 0.75 -25.38
CA LYS A 53 10.45 1.77 -25.22
C LYS A 53 11.06 3.13 -24.86
N VAL A 54 12.09 3.16 -24.01
CA VAL A 54 12.82 4.40 -23.70
C VAL A 54 13.40 5.02 -24.96
N PHE A 55 13.99 4.24 -25.87
CA PHE A 55 14.46 4.77 -27.15
C PHE A 55 13.33 5.31 -28.02
N CYS A 56 12.22 4.58 -28.14
CA CYS A 56 11.05 5.02 -28.89
C CYS A 56 10.46 6.34 -28.35
N ASP A 57 10.34 6.49 -27.04
CA ASP A 57 9.71 7.67 -26.42
C ASP A 57 10.60 8.91 -26.46
N ASN A 58 11.90 8.75 -26.76
CA ASN A 58 12.90 9.82 -26.76
C ASN A 58 13.59 9.99 -28.12
N SER A 59 13.03 9.46 -29.20
CA SER A 59 13.58 9.60 -30.55
C SER A 59 12.51 9.90 -31.58
N ASP A 60 12.69 10.98 -32.33
CA ASP A 60 11.76 11.39 -33.39
C ASP A 60 11.84 10.48 -34.63
N THR A 61 12.92 9.70 -34.77
CA THR A 61 13.22 8.91 -35.98
C THR A 61 12.98 7.41 -35.81
N ILE A 62 12.82 6.92 -34.58
CA ILE A 62 12.64 5.49 -34.32
C ILE A 62 11.15 5.16 -34.34
N GLU A 63 10.68 4.57 -35.43
CA GLU A 63 9.28 4.11 -35.56
C GLU A 63 9.10 2.65 -35.11
N SER A 64 10.16 1.85 -35.17
CA SER A 64 10.18 0.45 -34.75
C SER A 64 11.55 0.04 -34.20
N VAL A 65 11.52 -0.89 -33.24
CA VAL A 65 12.71 -1.39 -32.54
C VAL A 65 12.48 -2.83 -32.09
N GLN A 66 13.55 -3.59 -31.95
CA GLN A 66 13.51 -4.93 -31.37
C GLN A 66 13.15 -4.86 -29.87
N ILE A 67 12.42 -5.86 -29.39
CA ILE A 67 11.92 -5.87 -28.00
C ILE A 67 13.07 -5.88 -27.01
N LYS A 68 14.08 -6.74 -27.20
CA LYS A 68 15.28 -6.78 -26.37
C LYS A 68 16.35 -5.92 -27.05
N ALA A 69 16.44 -4.64 -26.69
CA ALA A 69 17.30 -3.71 -27.43
C ALA A 69 18.80 -4.04 -27.39
N PHE A 70 19.25 -4.74 -26.35
CA PHE A 70 20.66 -5.16 -26.22
C PHE A 70 20.99 -6.47 -26.94
N ASP A 71 19.97 -7.24 -27.34
CA ASP A 71 20.15 -8.42 -28.16
C ASP A 71 20.10 -8.02 -29.64
N LEU A 72 20.71 -8.83 -30.50
CA LEU A 72 20.58 -8.66 -31.95
C LEU A 72 19.12 -8.82 -32.38
N PRO A 73 18.67 -8.06 -33.38
CA PRO A 73 17.36 -8.28 -33.99
C PRO A 73 17.33 -9.66 -34.66
N ASP A 74 16.20 -10.35 -34.52
CA ASP A 74 15.94 -11.63 -35.16
C ASP A 74 14.45 -11.72 -35.49
N ASP A 75 14.09 -12.14 -36.70
CA ASP A 75 12.71 -12.09 -37.18
C ASP A 75 11.73 -12.93 -36.35
N PHE A 76 12.22 -13.92 -35.59
CA PHE A 76 11.40 -14.81 -34.78
C PHE A 76 11.61 -14.62 -33.27
N LEU A 77 12.87 -14.57 -32.82
CA LEU A 77 13.23 -14.56 -31.40
C LEU A 77 13.29 -13.14 -30.80
N ASN A 78 13.55 -12.12 -31.62
CA ASN A 78 13.62 -10.72 -31.19
C ASN A 78 13.22 -9.76 -32.32
N PRO A 79 11.98 -9.87 -32.83
CA PRO A 79 11.56 -9.11 -33.99
C PRO A 79 11.47 -7.63 -33.65
N ARG A 80 11.66 -6.80 -34.67
CA ARG A 80 11.35 -5.37 -34.56
C ARG A 80 9.84 -5.20 -34.57
N MET A 81 9.33 -4.37 -33.67
CA MET A 81 7.91 -4.04 -33.61
C MET A 81 7.69 -2.53 -33.57
N PRO A 82 6.53 -2.04 -34.06
CA PRO A 82 6.20 -0.62 -33.98
C PRO A 82 6.24 -0.12 -32.53
N CYS A 83 6.80 1.07 -32.31
CA CYS A 83 6.94 1.67 -30.98
C CYS A 83 5.62 1.79 -30.21
N LYS A 84 4.50 2.00 -30.92
CA LYS A 84 3.14 2.06 -30.35
C LYS A 84 2.67 0.76 -29.70
N ASN A 85 3.24 -0.38 -30.09
CA ASN A 85 2.88 -1.69 -29.56
C ASN A 85 3.72 -2.07 -28.33
N LEU A 86 4.75 -1.29 -27.99
CA LEU A 86 5.56 -1.51 -26.80
C LEU A 86 4.82 -1.01 -25.55
N PRO A 87 4.89 -1.74 -24.41
CA PRO A 87 4.24 -1.34 -23.18
C PRO A 87 4.80 0.01 -22.70
N SER A 88 3.91 0.93 -22.35
CA SER A 88 4.27 2.26 -21.83
C SER A 88 4.22 2.29 -20.30
N LEU A 89 5.03 3.14 -19.69
CA LEU A 89 5.01 3.41 -18.24
C LEU A 89 3.73 4.18 -17.89
N ASP A 90 2.96 3.68 -16.91
CA ASP A 90 1.84 4.40 -16.33
C ASP A 90 2.30 5.23 -15.11
N LEU A 91 2.33 6.55 -15.30
CA LEU A 91 2.72 7.50 -14.25
C LEU A 91 1.56 7.87 -13.31
N SER A 92 0.36 7.33 -13.51
CA SER A 92 -0.79 7.59 -12.63
C SER A 92 -0.51 7.23 -11.18
N HIS A 93 0.34 6.22 -10.93
CA HIS A 93 0.75 5.77 -9.60
C HIS A 93 1.70 6.72 -8.85
N TRP A 94 2.24 7.75 -9.52
CA TRP A 94 3.04 8.81 -8.90
C TRP A 94 2.23 10.04 -8.54
N LYS A 95 0.93 10.06 -8.84
CA LYS A 95 0.07 11.15 -8.44
C LYS A 95 -0.03 11.21 -6.92
N ASP A 96 0.32 12.35 -6.36
CA ASP A 96 0.18 12.58 -4.92
C ASP A 96 -1.28 12.46 -4.49
N LYS A 97 -1.53 11.56 -3.53
CA LYS A 97 -2.84 11.43 -2.90
C LYS A 97 -2.96 12.48 -1.81
N THR A 98 -3.98 13.33 -1.86
CA THR A 98 -4.27 14.29 -0.79
C THR A 98 -5.13 13.67 0.31
N SER A 99 -5.90 12.65 -0.03
CA SER A 99 -6.84 11.97 0.85
C SER A 99 -7.08 10.53 0.43
N CYS A 100 -7.54 9.72 1.37
CA CYS A 100 -8.02 8.38 1.15
C CYS A 100 -9.53 8.34 1.37
N HIS A 101 -10.27 7.78 0.40
CA HIS A 101 -11.72 7.61 0.48
C HIS A 101 -12.05 6.17 0.85
N LEU A 102 -12.99 6.00 1.76
CA LEU A 102 -13.48 4.69 2.19
C LEU A 102 -15.00 4.74 2.16
N ASN A 103 -15.60 3.79 1.47
CA ASN A 103 -17.04 3.61 1.45
C ASN A 103 -17.36 2.50 2.44
N THR A 104 -18.06 2.81 3.53
CA THR A 104 -18.70 1.79 4.37
C THR A 104 -20.18 1.68 4.01
N ASP A 105 -20.81 0.61 4.46
CA ASP A 105 -22.23 0.32 4.17
C ASP A 105 -23.18 1.44 4.66
N ASP A 106 -22.75 2.21 5.66
CA ASP A 106 -23.57 3.22 6.31
C ASP A 106 -23.20 4.66 5.87
N GLU A 107 -21.93 5.00 5.60
CA GLU A 107 -21.49 6.31 5.08
C GLU A 107 -20.12 6.27 4.36
N GLY A 108 -19.85 7.22 3.45
CA GLY A 108 -18.53 7.42 2.85
C GLY A 108 -17.71 8.45 3.61
N PHE A 109 -16.50 8.11 4.08
CA PHE A 109 -15.61 9.06 4.74
C PHE A 109 -14.31 9.28 3.97
N THR A 110 -13.73 10.46 4.21
CA THR A 110 -12.49 10.89 3.58
C THR A 110 -11.47 11.24 4.66
N VAL A 111 -10.33 10.56 4.65
CA VAL A 111 -9.24 10.78 5.60
C VAL A 111 -8.11 11.51 4.88
N ALA A 112 -7.69 12.67 5.40
CA ALA A 112 -6.54 13.39 4.86
C ALA A 112 -5.25 12.56 5.04
N MET A 113 -4.28 12.70 4.13
CA MET A 113 -2.99 12.01 4.26
C MET A 113 -2.34 12.32 5.63
N GLY A 114 -1.83 11.28 6.29
CA GLY A 114 -1.20 11.35 7.61
C GLY A 114 -2.17 11.42 8.80
N HIS A 115 -3.49 11.51 8.55
CA HIS A 115 -4.50 11.50 9.59
C HIS A 115 -5.11 10.11 9.79
N SER A 116 -5.70 9.91 10.96
CA SER A 116 -6.42 8.69 11.32
C SER A 116 -7.89 8.99 11.62
N HIS A 117 -8.76 8.04 11.30
CA HIS A 117 -10.19 8.12 11.56
C HIS A 117 -10.71 6.78 12.09
N ARG A 118 -11.57 6.81 13.11
CA ARG A 118 -12.22 5.61 13.64
C ARG A 118 -13.43 5.27 12.79
N ILE A 119 -13.41 4.08 12.21
CA ILE A 119 -14.45 3.61 11.27
C ILE A 119 -15.49 2.74 11.97
N SER A 120 -15.12 2.23 13.14
CA SER A 120 -15.98 1.50 14.07
C SER A 120 -15.44 1.71 15.49
N PRO A 121 -16.17 1.29 16.55
CA PRO A 121 -15.74 1.54 17.92
C PRO A 121 -14.36 0.93 18.25
N CYS A 122 -13.95 -0.16 17.59
CA CYS A 122 -12.67 -0.83 17.81
C CYS A 122 -11.75 -0.90 16.57
N VAL A 123 -12.06 -0.21 15.48
CA VAL A 123 -11.18 -0.15 14.30
C VAL A 123 -10.87 1.30 13.95
N THR A 124 -9.57 1.59 13.81
CA THR A 124 -9.05 2.87 13.35
C THR A 124 -8.30 2.68 12.04
N CYS A 125 -8.48 3.60 11.10
CA CYS A 125 -7.76 3.60 9.83
C CYS A 125 -6.92 4.86 9.70
N SER A 126 -5.70 4.70 9.19
CA SER A 126 -4.79 5.81 8.91
C SER A 126 -4.53 5.88 7.41
N CYS A 127 -4.57 7.09 6.84
CA CYS A 127 -4.26 7.32 5.43
C CYS A 127 -2.75 7.51 5.25
N THR A 128 -2.10 6.56 4.60
CA THR A 128 -0.66 6.61 4.26
C THR A 128 -0.47 6.81 2.75
N LYS A 129 0.80 6.88 2.31
CA LYS A 129 1.14 6.96 0.88
C LYS A 129 0.70 5.73 0.09
N GLU A 130 0.72 4.57 0.75
CA GLU A 130 0.28 3.29 0.19
C GLU A 130 -1.25 3.18 0.11
N GLY A 131 -1.97 3.92 0.95
CA GLY A 131 -3.43 3.93 0.99
C GLY A 131 -3.96 3.90 2.43
N LEU A 132 -5.18 3.42 2.60
CA LEU A 132 -5.79 3.24 3.92
C LEU A 132 -5.25 1.98 4.60
N ILE A 133 -4.70 2.15 5.80
CA ILE A 133 -4.28 1.04 6.65
C ILE A 133 -5.16 1.04 7.90
N CYS A 134 -6.00 0.02 8.04
CA CYS A 134 -6.90 -0.16 9.17
C CYS A 134 -6.34 -1.16 10.17
N GLN A 135 -6.46 -0.84 11.46
CA GLN A 135 -5.96 -1.65 12.56
C GLN A 135 -6.98 -1.74 13.69
N SER A 136 -6.98 -2.88 14.38
CA SER A 136 -7.76 -3.07 15.60
C SER A 136 -7.16 -2.24 16.74
N MET A 137 -8.02 -1.48 17.40
CA MET A 137 -7.70 -0.77 18.64
C MET A 137 -7.66 -1.77 19.79
N LYS A 138 -6.69 -1.61 20.69
CA LYS A 138 -6.69 -2.35 21.97
C LYS A 138 -7.61 -1.65 22.95
N ILE A 139 -8.68 -2.34 23.37
CA ILE A 139 -9.62 -1.83 24.36
C ILE A 139 -9.17 -2.28 25.75
N THR A 140 -8.85 -1.31 26.60
CA THR A 140 -8.47 -1.56 28.00
C THR A 140 -9.68 -1.61 28.93
N ASN A 141 -10.72 -0.84 28.62
CA ASN A 141 -11.92 -0.73 29.45
C ASN A 141 -13.19 -0.75 28.58
N CYS A 142 -13.90 -1.87 28.61
CA CYS A 142 -15.15 -2.04 27.87
C CYS A 142 -16.32 -1.24 28.44
N PHE A 143 -16.27 -0.85 29.71
CA PHE A 143 -17.30 -0.02 30.33
C PHE A 143 -17.22 1.43 29.85
N GLU A 144 -16.01 1.95 29.66
CA GLU A 144 -15.78 3.28 29.07
C GLU A 144 -16.11 3.31 27.57
N LEU A 145 -15.85 2.21 26.86
CA LEU A 145 -16.31 2.08 25.48
C LEU A 145 -17.83 2.13 25.39
N ALA A 146 -18.52 1.45 26.31
CA ALA A 146 -19.97 1.41 26.43
C ALA A 146 -20.63 2.74 26.84
N SER A 147 -19.90 3.66 27.47
CA SER A 147 -20.39 5.01 27.72
C SER A 147 -20.32 5.91 26.49
N THR A 148 -19.52 5.52 25.48
CA THR A 148 -19.27 6.33 24.26
C THR A 148 -20.07 5.83 23.06
N TYR A 149 -20.29 4.52 22.96
CA TYR A 149 -20.96 3.88 21.83
C TYR A 149 -22.15 3.04 22.28
N THR A 150 -23.19 2.97 21.45
CA THR A 150 -24.37 2.14 21.74
C THR A 150 -24.03 0.66 21.65
N ARG A 151 -24.81 -0.17 22.35
CA ARG A 151 -24.63 -1.64 22.35
C ARG A 151 -24.68 -2.21 20.94
N GLU A 152 -25.56 -1.69 20.09
CA GLU A 152 -25.74 -2.16 18.72
C GLU A 152 -24.47 -1.95 17.89
N LEU A 153 -23.87 -0.77 17.98
CA LEU A 153 -22.62 -0.44 17.28
C LEU A 153 -21.44 -1.29 17.77
N ILE A 154 -21.35 -1.54 19.07
CA ILE A 154 -20.28 -2.38 19.63
C ILE A 154 -20.44 -3.85 19.22
N LEU A 155 -21.68 -4.36 19.15
CA LEU A 155 -21.95 -5.74 18.74
C LEU A 155 -21.83 -5.97 17.23
N LYS A 156 -21.99 -4.92 16.41
CA LYS A 156 -21.74 -4.94 14.96
C LYS A 156 -20.24 -5.02 14.65
N ASP A 157 -19.39 -4.53 15.53
CA ASP A 157 -17.93 -4.59 15.39
C ASP A 157 -17.37 -5.92 15.92
N ASP A 158 -16.90 -6.77 15.01
CA ASP A 158 -16.31 -8.09 15.34
C ASP A 158 -15.09 -7.97 16.28
N VAL A 159 -14.29 -6.92 16.14
CA VAL A 159 -13.11 -6.69 16.99
C VAL A 159 -13.55 -6.37 18.41
N CYS A 160 -14.51 -5.46 18.57
CA CYS A 160 -15.06 -5.14 19.87
C CYS A 160 -15.74 -6.34 20.52
N LYS A 161 -16.51 -7.09 19.73
CA LYS A 161 -17.24 -8.28 20.20
C LYS A 161 -16.30 -9.31 20.81
N VAL A 162 -15.13 -9.52 20.22
CA VAL A 162 -14.09 -10.40 20.77
C VAL A 162 -13.44 -9.81 22.01
N GLN A 163 -13.02 -8.54 21.97
CA GLN A 163 -12.30 -7.92 23.09
C GLN A 163 -13.17 -7.68 24.33
N CYS A 164 -14.46 -7.43 24.16
CA CYS A 164 -15.40 -7.07 25.22
C CYS A 164 -16.45 -8.15 25.52
N ALA A 165 -16.29 -9.37 24.99
CA ALA A 165 -17.23 -10.47 25.20
C ALA A 165 -17.56 -10.72 26.69
N PHE A 166 -16.57 -10.57 27.58
CA PHE A 166 -16.74 -10.77 29.02
C PHE A 166 -17.67 -9.72 29.66
N ALA A 167 -17.56 -8.46 29.23
CA ALA A 167 -18.36 -7.36 29.78
C ALA A 167 -19.84 -7.51 29.42
N PHE A 168 -20.13 -7.90 28.17
CA PHE A 168 -21.50 -8.14 27.71
C PHE A 168 -22.14 -9.42 28.28
N ARG A 169 -21.33 -10.42 28.66
CA ARG A 169 -21.83 -11.62 29.35
C ARG A 169 -22.08 -11.41 30.83
N ALA A 170 -21.31 -10.51 31.48
CA ALA A 170 -21.40 -10.26 32.91
C ALA A 170 -22.59 -9.38 33.32
N TYR A 171 -23.10 -8.52 32.42
CA TYR A 171 -24.21 -7.62 32.72
C TYR A 171 -25.20 -7.50 31.54
N PRO A 172 -26.45 -8.00 31.66
CA PRO A 172 -27.48 -7.83 30.63
C PRO A 172 -28.08 -6.41 30.59
N GLN A 173 -27.79 -5.56 31.59
CA GLN A 173 -28.38 -4.23 31.85
C GLN A 173 -27.87 -3.14 30.87
N PHE A 174 -27.86 -3.44 29.57
CA PHE A 174 -27.87 -2.44 28.51
C PHE A 174 -29.30 -2.23 28.00
N GLU A 175 -30.29 -2.50 28.85
CA GLU A 175 -31.65 -2.10 28.59
C GLU A 175 -31.90 -0.78 29.33
N THR A 176 -32.35 0.19 28.53
CA THR A 176 -32.97 1.46 28.88
C THR A 176 -32.05 2.66 29.14
N ASN A 177 -32.31 3.70 28.33
CA ASN A 177 -32.22 5.09 28.71
C ASN A 177 -32.54 5.23 30.21
N LEU A 178 -31.54 5.53 31.02
CA LEU A 178 -31.79 6.13 32.32
C LEU A 178 -31.72 7.63 32.12
N ASP A 179 -32.91 8.22 32.13
CA ASP A 179 -33.12 9.64 32.33
C ASP A 179 -32.15 10.19 33.38
N ASN A 180 -31.53 11.32 33.04
CA ASN A 180 -30.69 12.13 33.90
C ASN A 180 -31.49 12.62 35.12
N ILE A 181 -31.64 11.81 36.17
CA ILE A 181 -32.16 12.27 37.46
C ILE A 181 -31.20 11.81 38.56
N LEU A 182 -30.29 12.72 38.93
CA LEU A 182 -29.54 12.67 40.17
C LEU A 182 -30.51 12.88 41.34
N GLY A 183 -31.05 11.79 41.88
CA GLY A 183 -31.87 11.80 43.09
C GLY A 183 -31.01 11.58 44.34
N PHE A 184 -30.55 12.67 44.96
CA PHE A 184 -30.12 12.63 46.36
C PHE A 184 -31.38 12.58 47.24
N THR A 185 -31.56 11.52 48.02
CA THR A 185 -32.47 11.53 49.17
C THR A 185 -31.65 11.91 50.40
N VAL A 186 -32.00 13.05 51.01
CA VAL A 186 -31.54 13.48 52.33
C VAL A 186 -32.59 12.98 53.33
N ASP A 187 -32.14 12.30 54.38
CA ASP A 187 -32.95 11.89 55.54
C ASP A 187 -33.65 13.06 56.23
#